data_AF-A0A1Z5SIE0-F1
#
_entry.id   AF-A0A1Z5SIE0-F1
#
_cell.length_a   1.000
_cell.length_b   1.000
_cell.length_c   1.000
_cell.angle_alpha   90.00
_cell.angle_beta   90.00
_cell.angle_gamma   90.00
#
_symmetry.space_group_name_H-M   'P 1'
#
loop_
_entity.id
_entity.type
_entity.pdbx_description
1 polymer ?
#
loop_
_entity_poly.entity_id
_entity_poly.type
_entity_poly.pdbx_seq_one_letter_code
_entity_poly.pdbx_strand_id
1 'polypeptide(L)'
;MKPFSIFLMPILLIFFFACCTTVRAQTATNKIELGSFPVSVDAKMLMLDLQNELNASKQTLKNFVPSTRFVEKYNLQKIKGKYYISGFIQTNNAFSEKKLRKIKVHPGQPSGGIRTVMIPLSAFTSFLNQKGITYFELSKKLEVN
;
A
#
# COMPACT_ATOMS: atom_id res chain seq x y z
N MET A 1 -35.63 -14.16 76.88
CA MET A 1 -34.15 -14.14 76.91
C MET A 1 -33.65 -13.31 75.73
N LYS A 2 -32.51 -12.66 75.94
CA LYS A 2 -31.90 -11.52 75.24
C LYS A 2 -31.69 -11.65 73.71
N PRO A 3 -31.48 -10.50 73.01
CA PRO A 3 -31.68 -10.33 71.57
C PRO A 3 -30.42 -10.64 70.75
N PHE A 4 -30.60 -11.03 69.48
CA PHE A 4 -29.49 -11.25 68.56
C PHE A 4 -29.12 -9.98 67.78
N SER A 5 -27.81 -9.79 67.71
CA SER A 5 -27.08 -8.60 67.31
C SER A 5 -27.34 -8.08 65.90
N ILE A 6 -27.35 -6.75 65.85
CA ILE A 6 -26.97 -5.87 64.73
C ILE A 6 -25.63 -6.32 64.14
N PHE A 7 -25.57 -6.50 62.81
CA PHE A 7 -24.34 -6.26 62.06
C PHE A 7 -24.66 -5.52 60.77
N LEU A 8 -24.20 -4.27 60.79
CA LEU A 8 -24.16 -3.24 59.77
C LEU A 8 -22.87 -3.43 58.96
N MET A 9 -22.93 -3.65 57.64
CA MET A 9 -21.80 -3.39 56.71
C MET A 9 -22.21 -3.54 55.24
N PRO A 10 -21.48 -2.94 54.28
CA PRO A 10 -21.94 -1.72 53.63
C PRO A 10 -22.22 -1.87 52.13
N ILE A 11 -22.91 -0.85 51.62
CA ILE A 11 -23.26 -0.56 50.23
C ILE A 11 -22.00 -0.57 49.35
N LEU A 12 -21.90 -1.55 48.46
CA LEU A 12 -20.89 -1.59 47.39
C LEU A 12 -21.41 -0.74 46.21
N LEU A 13 -20.93 0.50 46.15
CA LEU A 13 -21.16 1.44 45.05
C LEU A 13 -20.45 0.92 43.78
N ILE A 14 -21.21 0.39 42.83
CA ILE A 14 -20.72 0.01 41.50
C ILE A 14 -20.58 1.30 40.68
N PHE A 15 -19.34 1.77 40.52
CA PHE A 15 -18.98 2.78 39.54
C PHE A 15 -19.23 2.22 38.12
N PHE A 16 -20.29 2.68 37.46
CA PHE A 16 -20.45 2.53 36.02
C PHE A 16 -19.42 3.42 35.32
N PHE A 17 -18.23 2.87 35.03
CA PHE A 17 -17.34 3.41 34.02
C PHE A 17 -18.03 3.27 32.65
N ALA A 18 -18.74 4.32 32.24
CA ALA A 18 -19.17 4.49 30.86
C ALA A 18 -17.92 4.74 30.00
N CYS A 19 -17.27 3.66 29.59
CA CYS A 19 -16.27 3.69 28.54
C CYS A 19 -17.00 3.96 27.22
N CYS A 20 -17.12 5.24 26.86
CA CYS A 20 -17.43 5.63 25.50
C CYS A 20 -16.24 5.24 24.62
N THR A 21 -16.20 3.97 24.20
CA THR A 21 -15.41 3.55 23.05
C THR A 21 -16.00 4.23 21.82
N THR A 22 -15.52 5.43 21.53
CA THR A 22 -15.62 6.01 20.19
C THR A 22 -14.80 5.11 19.27
N VAL A 23 -15.45 4.09 18.71
CA VAL A 23 -14.93 3.35 17.57
C VAL A 23 -14.83 4.35 16.43
N ARG A 24 -13.62 4.92 16.25
CA ARG A 24 -13.29 5.68 15.05
C ARG A 24 -13.47 4.73 13.88
N ALA A 25 -14.57 4.90 13.14
CA ALA A 25 -14.78 4.26 11.86
C ALA A 25 -13.60 4.66 10.95
N GLN A 26 -12.68 3.72 10.74
CA GLN A 26 -11.67 3.84 9.70
C GLN A 26 -12.40 3.69 8.36
N THR A 27 -12.82 4.82 7.79
CA THR A 27 -13.11 4.88 6.37
C THR A 27 -11.83 4.49 5.64
N ALA A 28 -11.84 3.30 5.03
CA ALA A 28 -10.80 2.81 4.13
C ALA A 28 -10.70 3.74 2.90
N THR A 29 -10.08 4.90 3.11
CA THR A 29 -9.70 5.81 2.04
C THR A 29 -8.47 5.18 1.40
N ASN A 30 -8.62 4.70 0.15
CA ASN A 30 -7.51 4.34 -0.72
C ASN A 30 -6.71 5.60 -1.07
N LYS A 31 -6.07 6.24 -0.08
CA LYS A 31 -5.03 7.22 -0.35
C LYS A 31 -3.75 6.42 -0.59
N ILE A 32 -3.22 6.50 -1.79
CA ILE A 32 -1.79 6.26 -1.98
C ILE A 32 -1.11 7.37 -1.19
N GLU A 33 -0.65 7.06 0.03
CA GLU A 33 0.18 8.00 0.76
C GLU A 33 1.42 8.25 -0.09
N LEU A 34 1.51 9.46 -0.66
CA LEU A 34 2.72 10.01 -1.26
C LEU A 34 3.73 10.25 -0.11
N GLY A 35 4.11 9.17 0.58
CA GLY A 35 5.20 9.18 1.54
C GLY A 35 6.50 9.52 0.82
N SER A 36 7.52 9.93 1.57
CA SER A 36 8.81 10.41 1.07
C SER A 36 9.65 9.36 0.31
N PHE A 37 9.03 8.29 -0.19
CA PHE A 37 9.71 7.25 -0.95
C PHE A 37 10.33 7.87 -2.21
N PRO A 38 11.66 7.79 -2.37
CA PRO A 38 12.32 8.44 -3.50
C PRO A 38 11.92 7.77 -4.81
N VAL A 39 11.32 8.55 -5.70
CA VAL A 39 10.84 8.08 -7.01
C VAL A 39 11.20 9.07 -8.11
N SER A 40 11.33 8.56 -9.33
CA SER A 40 11.40 9.37 -10.56
C SER A 40 10.18 10.27 -10.73
N VAL A 41 10.32 11.36 -11.50
CA VAL A 41 9.22 12.28 -11.80
C VAL A 41 8.07 11.55 -12.48
N ASP A 42 8.36 10.68 -13.44
CA ASP A 42 7.33 9.91 -14.16
C ASP A 42 6.57 8.94 -13.24
N ALA A 43 7.25 8.34 -12.26
CA ALA A 43 6.61 7.54 -11.23
C ALA A 43 5.70 8.37 -10.32
N LYS A 44 6.08 9.61 -9.97
CA LYS A 44 5.16 10.53 -9.23
C LYS A 44 3.91 10.83 -10.04
N MET A 45 4.08 11.10 -11.33
CA MET A 45 2.94 11.35 -12.22
C MET A 45 2.04 10.11 -12.31
N LEU A 46 2.62 8.90 -12.42
CA LEU A 46 1.86 7.65 -12.39
C LEU A 46 1.02 7.52 -11.11
N MET A 47 1.61 7.83 -9.95
CA MET A 47 0.89 7.75 -8.66
C MET A 47 -0.28 8.72 -8.59
N LEU A 48 -0.09 9.96 -9.07
CA LEU A 48 -1.14 10.98 -9.10
C LEU A 48 -2.28 10.58 -10.04
N ASP A 49 -1.96 10.15 -11.25
CA ASP A 49 -2.96 9.72 -12.22
C ASP A 49 -3.68 8.45 -11.78
N LEU A 50 -2.97 7.52 -11.14
CA LEU A 50 -3.59 6.31 -10.57
C LEU A 50 -4.60 6.68 -9.49
N GLN A 51 -4.25 7.61 -8.59
CA GLN A 51 -5.19 8.11 -7.59
C GLN A 51 -6.42 8.76 -8.23
N ASN A 52 -6.22 9.53 -9.31
CA ASN A 52 -7.31 10.16 -10.05
C ASN A 52 -8.23 9.12 -10.70
N GLU A 53 -7.69 8.09 -11.37
CA GLU A 53 -8.50 7.02 -11.97
C GLU A 53 -9.25 6.21 -10.93
N LEU A 54 -8.62 5.89 -9.79
CA LEU A 54 -9.27 5.20 -8.68
C LEU A 54 -10.45 6.01 -8.12
N ASN A 55 -10.26 7.31 -7.92
CA ASN A 55 -11.31 8.22 -7.44
C ASN A 55 -12.46 8.33 -8.45
N ALA A 56 -12.15 8.49 -9.75
CA ALA A 56 -13.15 8.62 -10.81
C ALA A 56 -13.96 7.33 -10.99
N SER A 57 -13.30 6.17 -10.96
CA SER A 57 -13.93 4.85 -11.10
C SER A 57 -14.60 4.33 -9.82
N LYS A 58 -14.33 4.97 -8.67
CA LYS A 58 -14.73 4.49 -7.33
C LYS A 58 -14.25 3.06 -7.04
N GLN A 59 -13.16 2.63 -7.68
CA GLN A 59 -12.58 1.30 -7.50
C GLN A 59 -11.48 1.32 -6.44
N THR A 60 -11.15 0.13 -5.93
CA THR A 60 -9.96 -0.08 -5.09
C THR A 60 -8.85 -0.65 -5.95
N LEU A 61 -7.58 -0.41 -5.57
CA LEU A 61 -6.43 -0.89 -6.34
C LEU A 61 -6.42 -2.41 -6.54
N LYS A 62 -7.04 -3.17 -5.63
CA LYS A 62 -7.17 -4.63 -5.71
C LYS A 62 -8.01 -5.09 -6.91
N ASN A 63 -9.04 -4.34 -7.27
CA ASN A 63 -10.00 -4.68 -8.32
C ASN A 63 -9.94 -3.69 -9.50
N PHE A 64 -8.91 -2.85 -9.53
CA PHE A 64 -8.80 -1.76 -10.47
C PHE A 64 -8.47 -2.26 -11.88
N VAL A 65 -9.27 -1.83 -12.85
CA VAL A 65 -9.00 -2.02 -14.28
C VAL A 65 -8.66 -0.66 -14.87
N PRO A 66 -7.39 -0.40 -15.25
CA PRO A 66 -6.98 0.89 -15.78
C PRO A 66 -7.64 1.18 -17.13
N SER A 67 -7.86 2.46 -17.42
CA SER A 67 -8.34 2.89 -18.73
C SER A 67 -7.31 2.59 -19.84
N THR A 68 -7.75 2.46 -21.09
CA THR A 68 -6.84 2.28 -22.23
C THR A 68 -5.80 3.40 -22.30
N ARG A 69 -6.22 4.64 -22.07
CA ARG A 69 -5.34 5.81 -22.02
C ARG A 69 -4.27 5.69 -20.95
N PHE A 70 -4.61 5.19 -19.76
CA PHE A 70 -3.66 4.98 -18.67
C PHE A 70 -2.65 3.88 -18.99
N VAL A 71 -3.14 2.77 -19.57
CA VAL A 71 -2.31 1.66 -20.04
C VAL A 71 -1.29 2.14 -21.05
N GLU A 72 -1.70 2.93 -22.04
CA GLU A 72 -0.81 3.47 -23.07
C GLU A 72 0.18 4.50 -22.51
N LYS A 73 -0.31 5.46 -21.71
CA LYS A 73 0.51 6.54 -21.13
C LYS A 73 1.68 6.00 -20.30
N TYR A 74 1.44 4.94 -19.52
CA TYR A 74 2.44 4.33 -18.65
C TYR A 74 3.01 3.02 -19.18
N ASN A 75 2.71 2.68 -20.44
CA ASN A 75 3.15 1.47 -21.11
C ASN A 75 2.96 0.20 -20.24
N LEU A 76 1.78 0.07 -19.63
CA LEU A 76 1.49 -1.05 -18.75
C LEU A 76 1.42 -2.36 -19.53
N GLN A 77 2.10 -3.39 -19.03
CA GLN A 77 2.07 -4.71 -19.65
C GLN A 77 0.86 -5.50 -19.15
N LYS A 78 0.08 -6.06 -20.07
CA LYS A 78 -1.03 -6.96 -19.74
C LYS A 78 -0.58 -8.41 -19.84
N ILE A 79 -0.45 -9.10 -18.72
CA ILE A 79 -0.02 -10.51 -18.65
C ILE A 79 -1.09 -11.30 -17.92
N LYS A 80 -1.67 -12.32 -18.58
CA LYS A 80 -2.73 -13.18 -18.03
C LYS A 80 -3.88 -12.37 -17.39
N GLY A 81 -4.31 -11.31 -18.08
CA GLY A 81 -5.41 -10.45 -17.63
C GLY A 81 -5.06 -9.44 -16.54
N LYS A 82 -3.81 -9.37 -16.08
CA LYS A 82 -3.36 -8.42 -15.05
C LYS A 82 -2.42 -7.38 -15.64
N TYR A 83 -2.48 -6.17 -15.11
CA TYR A 83 -1.64 -5.05 -15.53
C TYR A 83 -0.40 -4.96 -14.64
N TYR A 84 0.74 -4.70 -15.28
CA TYR A 84 2.04 -4.62 -14.63
C TYR A 84 2.75 -3.32 -14.98
N ILE A 85 3.38 -2.72 -13.97
CA ILE A 85 4.29 -1.59 -14.07
C ILE A 85 5.71 -2.15 -14.19
N SER A 86 6.47 -1.67 -15.16
CA SER A 86 7.90 -2.00 -15.28
C SER A 86 8.75 -0.81 -14.83
N GLY A 87 9.88 -1.10 -14.19
CA GLY A 87 10.77 -0.07 -13.71
C GLY A 87 12.13 -0.60 -13.27
N PHE A 88 12.91 0.30 -12.70
CA PHE A 88 14.19 0.01 -12.08
C PHE A 88 14.12 0.36 -10.59
N ILE A 89 14.83 -0.41 -9.78
CA ILE A 89 15.02 -0.11 -8.36
C ILE A 89 16.50 -0.01 -8.04
N GLN A 90 16.82 0.94 -7.16
CA GLN A 90 18.06 0.90 -6.40
C GLN A 90 17.78 0.25 -5.05
N THR A 91 18.73 -0.56 -4.58
CA THR A 91 18.57 -1.35 -3.36
C THR A 91 19.76 -1.18 -2.43
N ASN A 92 19.52 -1.35 -1.12
CA ASN A 92 20.58 -1.38 -0.11
C ASN A 92 20.65 -2.75 0.59
N ASN A 93 21.49 -2.87 1.61
CA ASN A 93 21.75 -4.12 2.34
C ASN A 93 20.50 -4.72 3.04
N ALA A 94 19.45 -3.94 3.27
CA ALA A 94 18.20 -4.41 3.86
C ALA A 94 17.23 -5.02 2.82
N PHE A 95 17.59 -5.01 1.53
CA PHE A 95 16.77 -5.54 0.45
C PHE A 95 16.53 -7.05 0.59
N SER A 96 15.32 -7.49 0.28
CA SER A 96 14.97 -8.90 0.29
C SER A 96 14.13 -9.27 -0.91
N GLU A 97 14.73 -10.02 -1.82
CA GLU A 97 14.05 -10.53 -3.01
C GLU A 97 12.85 -11.41 -2.65
N LYS A 98 12.98 -12.22 -1.60
CA LYS A 98 11.90 -13.06 -1.06
C LYS A 98 10.69 -12.22 -0.65
N LYS A 99 10.88 -11.03 -0.05
CA LYS A 99 9.78 -10.15 0.34
C LYS A 99 9.06 -9.57 -0.88
N LEU A 100 9.80 -9.18 -1.92
CA LEU A 100 9.19 -8.74 -3.19
C LEU A 100 8.37 -9.86 -3.86
N ARG A 101 8.92 -11.06 -3.93
CA ARG A 101 8.22 -12.20 -4.54
C ARG A 101 6.93 -12.56 -3.78
N LYS A 102 6.86 -12.38 -2.46
CA LYS A 102 5.63 -12.57 -1.66
C LYS A 102 4.49 -11.63 -2.08
N ILE A 103 4.81 -10.40 -2.50
CA ILE A 103 3.82 -9.46 -3.05
C ILE A 103 3.69 -9.57 -4.58
N LYS A 104 4.17 -10.67 -5.17
CA LYS A 104 4.12 -10.99 -6.60
C LYS A 104 4.88 -9.99 -7.48
N VAL A 105 5.81 -9.24 -6.92
CA VAL A 105 6.77 -8.44 -7.69
C VAL A 105 7.87 -9.36 -8.19
N HIS A 106 8.22 -9.22 -9.47
CA HIS A 106 9.24 -10.02 -10.13
C HIS A 106 10.49 -9.16 -10.35
N PRO A 107 11.50 -9.25 -9.47
CA PRO A 107 12.78 -8.60 -9.67
C PRO A 107 13.63 -9.37 -10.70
N GLY A 108 14.34 -8.63 -11.54
CA GLY A 108 15.37 -9.14 -12.43
C GLY A 108 16.73 -9.30 -11.75
N GLN A 109 17.72 -9.68 -12.54
CA GLN A 109 19.10 -9.82 -12.08
C GLN A 109 19.71 -8.46 -11.69
N PRO A 110 20.54 -8.40 -10.64
CA PRO A 110 21.25 -7.18 -10.27
C PRO A 110 22.34 -6.82 -11.29
N SER A 111 22.50 -5.53 -11.52
CA SER A 111 23.65 -4.94 -12.18
C SER A 111 23.96 -3.58 -11.54
N GLY A 112 25.18 -3.41 -10.99
CA GLY A 112 25.61 -2.14 -10.41
C GLY A 112 24.71 -1.59 -9.28
N GLY A 113 24.11 -2.46 -8.46
CA GLY A 113 23.18 -2.05 -7.38
C GLY A 113 21.77 -1.66 -7.87
N ILE A 114 21.52 -1.77 -9.17
CA ILE A 114 20.23 -1.54 -9.82
C ILE A 114 19.64 -2.89 -10.26
N ARG A 115 18.31 -3.01 -10.22
CA ARG A 115 17.57 -4.17 -10.73
C ARG A 115 16.35 -3.71 -11.51
N THR A 116 16.00 -4.44 -12.57
CA THR A 116 14.67 -4.31 -13.17
C THR A 116 13.61 -4.92 -12.26
N VAL A 117 12.40 -4.40 -12.32
CA VAL A 117 11.24 -4.94 -11.61
C VAL A 117 10.01 -4.92 -12.50
N MET A 118 9.19 -5.95 -12.35
CA MET A 118 7.84 -6.00 -12.89
C MET A 118 6.85 -6.13 -11.72
N ILE A 119 6.04 -5.10 -11.53
CA ILE A 119 5.19 -4.89 -10.36
C ILE A 119 3.73 -5.04 -10.80
N PRO A 120 2.95 -5.99 -10.25
CA PRO A 120 1.52 -6.00 -10.48
C PRO A 120 0.92 -4.68 -10.00
N LEU A 121 0.07 -4.05 -10.82
CA LEU A 121 -0.56 -2.76 -10.48
C LEU A 121 -1.27 -2.83 -9.12
N SER A 122 -1.93 -3.95 -8.83
CA SER A 122 -2.61 -4.22 -7.55
C SER A 122 -1.69 -4.21 -6.32
N ALA A 123 -0.38 -4.40 -6.50
CA ALA A 123 0.62 -4.48 -5.44
C ALA A 123 1.49 -3.22 -5.34
N PHE A 124 1.22 -2.19 -6.14
CA PHE A 124 2.09 -1.02 -6.28
C PHE A 124 2.29 -0.28 -4.94
N THR A 125 1.22 -0.01 -4.17
CA THR A 125 1.34 0.61 -2.84
C THR A 125 2.17 -0.25 -1.88
N SER A 126 1.95 -1.57 -1.87
CA SER A 126 2.72 -2.49 -1.01
C SER A 126 4.19 -2.57 -1.42
N PHE A 127 4.49 -2.36 -2.71
CA PHE A 127 5.84 -2.30 -3.24
C PHE A 127 6.58 -1.04 -2.76
N LEU A 128 5.94 0.13 -2.80
CA LEU A 128 6.55 1.40 -2.35
C LEU A 128 6.91 1.37 -0.85
N ASN A 129 6.24 0.53 -0.06
CA ASN A 129 6.51 0.36 1.37
C ASN A 129 7.58 -0.70 1.69
N GLN A 130 8.26 -1.27 0.68
CA GLN A 130 9.24 -2.33 0.91
C GLN A 130 10.56 -1.76 1.44
N LYS A 131 11.00 -2.30 2.58
CA LYS A 131 12.31 -1.98 3.14
C LYS A 131 13.43 -2.42 2.20
N GLY A 132 14.46 -1.59 2.11
CA GLY A 132 15.67 -1.85 1.34
C GLY A 132 15.61 -1.46 -0.13
N ILE A 133 14.48 -0.89 -0.59
CA ILE A 133 14.43 -0.13 -1.85
C ILE A 133 14.69 1.33 -1.51
N THR A 134 15.67 1.95 -2.16
CA THR A 134 16.07 3.34 -1.92
C THR A 134 15.59 4.30 -2.98
N TYR A 135 15.31 3.80 -4.19
CA TYR A 135 14.79 4.59 -5.30
C TYR A 135 14.01 3.70 -6.27
N PHE A 136 12.95 4.25 -6.88
CA PHE A 136 12.22 3.63 -7.99
C PHE A 136 12.10 4.55 -9.20
N GLU A 137 12.48 4.01 -10.36
CA GLU A 137 12.37 4.66 -11.65
C GLU A 137 11.37 3.93 -12.54
N LEU A 138 10.43 4.67 -13.13
CA LEU A 138 9.48 4.10 -14.09
C LEU A 138 10.19 3.86 -15.43
N SER A 139 10.04 2.66 -16.00
CA SER A 139 10.57 2.40 -17.34
C SER A 139 9.79 3.20 -18.37
N LYS A 140 10.51 3.89 -19.25
CA LYS A 140 9.92 4.60 -20.38
C LYS A 140 9.78 3.68 -21.58
N LYS A 141 8.75 3.92 -22.40
CA LYS A 141 8.69 3.36 -23.74
C LYS A 141 9.83 3.98 -24.54
N LEU A 142 10.72 3.15 -25.08
CA LEU A 142 11.72 3.61 -26.04
C LEU A 142 11.00 3.84 -27.37
N GLU A 143 10.94 5.08 -27.82
CA GLU A 143 10.57 5.38 -29.20
C GLU A 143 11.83 5.15 -30.04
N VAL A 144 11.83 4.09 -30.83
CA VAL A 144 12.85 3.86 -31.83
C VAL A 144 12.44 4.69 -33.04
N ASN A 145 13.12 5.82 -33.23
CA ASN A 145 13.03 6.62 -34.45
C ASN A 145 13.83 5.98 -35.58
#